data_AF-A0A953IKS3-F1
#
_entry.id   AF-A0A953IKS3-F1
#
_cell.length_a   1.000
_cell.length_b   1.000
_cell.length_c   1.000
_cell.angle_alpha   90.00
_cell.angle_beta   90.00
_cell.angle_gamma   90.00
#
_symmetry.space_group_name_H-M   'P 1'
#
loop_
_entity.id
_entity.type
_entity.pdbx_description
1 polymer ?
#
loop_
_entity_poly.entity_id
_entity_poly.type
_entity_poly.pdbx_seq_one_letter_code
_entity_poly.pdbx_strand_id
1 'polypeptide(L)'
;RYGHGVPCRRIEVVEAAHPVPDEAGRAAAARMLAAVQGLTSDDRVLVLVSGGGSALLALPHEGITLADKQQVNRALLKSGAGIGEMNCVRKHLSAIKGGRLAAAAYPARLLTLAISDVPGDDPAVVASGPTVPDPTTCADALAILDKYRIAVPPTVEALLRSGISETPKPDDLRFAHCETRVIATAQASLVAAAEAARAAGIEPLILGDAIEGEAREVAKVMAGIAKSCAQHAAPARPPCVLLSGGETTVTVKGQGRGGRNAEFLLALAVALDGAAGIHALAGDTDGIDGTEDNAGAVLTADTLARARAAGIDAKARLADNDGYGFFSALNDLVVTGPTRTNVNDFRAILIEGNSR
;
A
#
# COMPACT_ATOMS: atom_id res chain seq x y z
N ARG A 1 -7.77 -11.29 -1.29
CA ARG A 1 -8.95 -10.41 -1.09
C ARG A 1 -10.13 -11.03 -1.84
N TYR A 2 -11.36 -10.86 -1.36
CA TYR A 2 -12.55 -11.30 -2.11
C TYR A 2 -12.59 -10.67 -3.51
N GLY A 3 -12.92 -11.48 -4.53
CA GLY A 3 -12.96 -11.05 -5.93
C GLY A 3 -11.60 -11.02 -6.65
N HIS A 4 -10.52 -11.50 -6.03
CA HIS A 4 -9.18 -11.52 -6.62
C HIS A 4 -8.69 -12.94 -6.97
N GLY A 5 -9.51 -13.96 -6.72
CA GLY A 5 -9.18 -15.36 -6.98
C GLY A 5 -8.92 -15.66 -8.45
N VAL A 6 -7.97 -16.57 -8.70
CA VAL A 6 -7.63 -17.06 -10.04
C VAL A 6 -7.57 -18.59 -10.01
N PRO A 7 -8.19 -19.31 -10.96
CA PRO A 7 -8.10 -20.76 -10.99
C PRO A 7 -6.66 -21.26 -11.07
N CYS A 8 -6.28 -22.13 -10.14
CA CYS A 8 -4.95 -22.74 -10.06
C CYS A 8 -5.07 -24.26 -10.18
N ARG A 9 -4.11 -24.91 -10.86
CA ARG A 9 -4.12 -26.36 -11.05
C ARG A 9 -3.68 -27.15 -9.81
N ARG A 10 -2.78 -26.58 -9.00
CA ARG A 10 -2.09 -27.26 -7.89
C ARG A 10 -2.05 -26.46 -6.59
N ILE A 11 -2.50 -25.21 -6.63
CA ILE A 11 -2.45 -24.30 -5.49
C ILE A 11 -3.91 -24.00 -5.12
N GLU A 12 -4.30 -24.29 -3.89
CA GLU A 12 -5.61 -23.89 -3.37
C GLU A 12 -5.67 -22.36 -3.31
N VAL A 13 -6.78 -21.79 -3.78
CA VAL A 13 -7.00 -20.34 -3.71
C VAL A 13 -8.07 -20.06 -2.66
N VAL A 14 -7.69 -19.24 -1.69
CA VAL A 14 -8.55 -18.83 -0.59
C VAL A 14 -8.68 -17.32 -0.61
N GLU A 15 -9.91 -16.83 -0.52
CA GLU A 15 -10.19 -15.42 -0.38
C GLU A 15 -10.54 -15.08 1.08
N ALA A 16 -10.14 -13.88 1.49
CA ALA A 16 -10.32 -13.39 2.85
C ALA A 16 -10.49 -11.86 2.82
N ALA A 17 -10.99 -11.29 3.93
CA ALA A 17 -11.25 -9.87 4.06
C ALA A 17 -9.96 -9.03 4.17
N HIS A 18 -10.01 -7.87 3.53
CA HIS A 18 -9.04 -6.77 3.63
C HIS A 18 -9.83 -5.47 3.57
N PRO A 19 -9.52 -4.43 4.40
CA PRO A 19 -8.34 -4.29 5.26
C PRO A 19 -8.51 -4.87 6.68
N VAL A 20 -9.72 -5.27 7.07
CA VAL A 20 -9.99 -5.85 8.40
C VAL A 20 -9.95 -7.39 8.29
N PRO A 21 -9.14 -8.09 9.10
CA PRO A 21 -9.07 -9.55 9.07
C PRO A 21 -10.40 -10.22 9.39
N ASP A 22 -10.66 -11.37 8.78
CA ASP A 22 -11.82 -12.22 9.06
C ASP A 22 -11.43 -13.67 9.39
N GLU A 23 -12.45 -14.50 9.64
CA GLU A 23 -12.27 -15.91 9.98
C GLU A 23 -11.70 -16.74 8.81
N ALA A 24 -12.02 -16.38 7.57
CA ALA A 24 -11.46 -17.03 6.38
C ALA A 24 -9.94 -16.85 6.33
N GLY A 25 -9.45 -15.62 6.55
CA GLY A 25 -8.03 -15.32 6.63
C GLY A 25 -7.32 -16.03 7.79
N ARG A 26 -7.98 -16.10 8.96
CA ARG A 26 -7.48 -16.86 10.12
C ARG A 26 -7.33 -18.35 9.81
N ALA A 27 -8.36 -18.97 9.24
CA ALA A 27 -8.37 -20.38 8.90
C ALA A 27 -7.35 -20.72 7.80
N ALA A 28 -7.19 -19.85 6.80
CA ALA A 28 -6.17 -19.99 5.76
C ALA A 28 -4.76 -19.96 6.36
N ALA A 29 -4.47 -18.97 7.21
CA ALA A 29 -3.17 -18.84 7.86
C ALA A 29 -2.85 -20.04 8.78
N ALA A 30 -3.85 -20.61 9.46
CA ALA A 30 -3.67 -21.85 10.24
C ALA A 30 -3.27 -23.04 9.37
N ARG A 31 -3.93 -23.23 8.21
CA ARG A 31 -3.56 -24.28 7.25
C ARG A 31 -2.17 -24.07 6.66
N MET A 32 -1.80 -22.82 6.33
CA MET A 32 -0.45 -22.50 5.85
C MET A 32 0.62 -22.83 6.88
N LEU A 33 0.39 -22.50 8.16
CA LEU A 33 1.32 -22.85 9.24
C LEU A 33 1.46 -24.37 9.38
N ALA A 34 0.34 -25.10 9.37
CA ALA A 34 0.37 -26.57 9.45
C ALA A 34 1.10 -27.20 8.24
N ALA A 35 0.95 -26.65 7.04
CA ALA A 35 1.56 -27.17 5.82
C ALA A 35 3.09 -27.02 5.78
N VAL A 36 3.67 -26.08 6.55
CA VAL A 36 5.12 -25.90 6.64
C VAL A 36 5.75 -26.60 7.84
N GLN A 37 4.95 -27.14 8.76
CA GLN A 37 5.45 -27.88 9.92
C GLN A 37 5.85 -29.32 9.54
N GLY A 38 6.95 -29.80 10.13
CA GLY A 38 7.41 -31.19 9.94
C GLY A 38 8.12 -31.45 8.61
N LEU A 39 8.46 -30.40 7.86
CA LEU A 39 9.29 -30.49 6.66
C LEU A 39 10.73 -30.91 7.01
N THR A 40 11.46 -31.37 6.01
CA THR A 40 12.86 -31.82 6.11
C THR A 40 13.78 -30.91 5.31
N SER A 41 15.10 -31.11 5.43
CA SER A 41 16.10 -30.36 4.64
C SER A 41 16.02 -30.61 3.13
N ASP A 42 15.36 -31.70 2.71
CA ASP A 42 15.15 -32.05 1.30
C ASP A 42 13.96 -31.28 0.68
N ASP A 43 13.11 -30.68 1.52
CA ASP A 43 11.97 -29.90 1.10
C ASP A 43 12.34 -28.44 0.81
N ARG A 44 11.50 -27.79 0.00
CA ARG A 44 11.63 -26.36 -0.31
C ARG A 44 10.31 -25.63 -0.20
N VAL A 45 10.32 -24.54 0.55
CA VAL A 45 9.19 -23.63 0.71
C VAL A 45 9.41 -22.39 -0.16
N LEU A 46 8.45 -22.10 -1.04
CA LEU A 46 8.37 -20.85 -1.77
C LEU A 46 7.27 -19.99 -1.17
N VAL A 47 7.64 -18.85 -0.59
CA VAL A 47 6.69 -17.88 -0.03
C VAL A 47 6.56 -16.70 -0.99
N LEU A 48 5.36 -16.48 -1.51
CA LEU A 48 5.03 -15.33 -2.34
C LEU A 48 4.25 -14.35 -1.48
N VAL A 49 4.79 -13.14 -1.27
CA VAL A 49 4.19 -12.15 -0.38
C VAL A 49 4.02 -10.82 -1.10
N SER A 50 2.90 -10.15 -0.82
CA SER A 50 2.57 -8.82 -1.35
C SER A 50 1.84 -7.99 -0.29
N GLY A 51 1.52 -6.75 -0.64
CA GLY A 51 0.65 -5.87 0.13
C GLY A 51 -0.66 -6.52 0.61
N GLY A 52 -1.16 -6.02 1.73
CA GLY A 52 -2.39 -6.52 2.38
C GLY A 52 -2.27 -7.84 3.15
N GLY A 53 -1.13 -8.54 3.06
CA GLY A 53 -0.90 -9.81 3.77
C GLY A 53 -1.07 -9.73 5.29
N SER A 54 -0.88 -8.56 5.89
CA SER A 54 -1.07 -8.33 7.32
C SER A 54 -2.50 -8.66 7.78
N ALA A 55 -3.50 -8.33 6.96
CA ALA A 55 -4.91 -8.61 7.23
C ALA A 55 -5.34 -9.99 6.73
N LEU A 56 -4.89 -10.37 5.52
CA LEU A 56 -5.26 -11.63 4.88
C LEU A 56 -4.70 -12.86 5.62
N LEU A 57 -3.52 -12.73 6.24
CA LEU A 57 -2.86 -13.80 6.99
C LEU A 57 -2.89 -13.49 8.50
N ALA A 58 -4.08 -13.46 9.09
CA ALA A 58 -4.27 -13.09 10.48
C ALA A 58 -4.44 -14.30 11.41
N LEU A 59 -3.34 -15.00 11.69
CA LEU A 59 -3.31 -16.01 12.76
C LEU A 59 -2.87 -15.36 14.08
N PRO A 60 -3.73 -15.30 15.11
CA PRO A 60 -3.33 -14.89 16.47
C PRO A 60 -2.32 -15.88 17.06
N HIS A 61 -1.53 -15.41 18.02
CA HIS A 61 -0.74 -16.32 18.85
C HIS A 61 -1.66 -17.22 19.69
N GLU A 62 -1.19 -18.40 20.10
CA GLU A 62 -1.92 -19.24 21.05
C GLU A 62 -2.25 -18.45 22.33
N GLY A 63 -3.49 -18.59 22.81
CA GLY A 63 -4.02 -17.81 23.95
C GLY A 63 -4.58 -16.43 23.59
N ILE A 64 -4.52 -16.01 22.32
CA ILE A 64 -5.09 -14.76 21.81
C ILE A 64 -6.22 -15.05 20.83
N THR A 65 -7.36 -14.38 20.96
CA THR A 65 -8.46 -14.53 19.99
C THR A 65 -8.27 -13.61 18.78
N LEU A 66 -8.97 -13.91 17.67
CA LEU A 66 -9.01 -13.00 16.53
C LEU A 66 -9.63 -11.64 16.91
N ALA A 67 -10.64 -11.66 17.78
CA ALA A 67 -11.30 -10.45 18.28
C ALA A 67 -10.32 -9.56 19.07
N ASP A 68 -9.50 -10.13 19.93
CA ASP A 68 -8.47 -9.38 20.68
C ASP A 68 -7.50 -8.68 19.72
N LYS A 69 -7.02 -9.42 18.71
CA LYS A 69 -6.12 -8.89 17.68
C LYS A 69 -6.75 -7.75 16.88
N GLN A 70 -8.03 -7.88 16.50
CA GLN A 70 -8.78 -6.84 15.82
C GLN A 70 -8.96 -5.59 16.71
N GLN A 71 -9.27 -5.79 18.00
CA GLN A 71 -9.44 -4.70 18.96
C GLN A 71 -8.14 -3.90 19.15
N VAL A 72 -7.02 -4.59 19.38
CA VAL A 72 -5.71 -3.94 19.55
C VAL A 72 -5.31 -3.19 18.28
N ASN A 73 -5.48 -3.80 17.11
CA ASN A 73 -5.17 -3.12 15.84
C ASN A 73 -6.02 -1.86 15.63
N ARG A 74 -7.32 -1.91 15.96
CA ARG A 74 -8.20 -0.74 15.89
C ARG A 74 -7.79 0.36 16.86
N ALA A 75 -7.35 0.00 18.07
CA ALA A 75 -6.87 0.96 19.05
C ALA A 75 -5.56 1.64 18.60
N LEU A 76 -4.61 0.88 18.04
CA LEU A 76 -3.36 1.40 17.47
C LEU A 76 -3.61 2.38 16.32
N LEU A 77 -4.55 2.05 15.41
CA LEU A 77 -4.94 2.96 14.33
C LEU A 77 -5.53 4.27 14.86
N LYS A 78 -6.40 4.19 15.88
CA LYS A 78 -7.02 5.38 16.49
C LYS A 78 -6.05 6.23 17.29
N SER A 79 -4.96 5.65 17.79
CA SER A 79 -3.97 6.36 18.60
C SER A 79 -2.93 7.13 17.78
N GLY A 80 -2.92 6.95 16.45
CA GLY A 80 -1.91 7.55 15.57
C GLY A 80 -0.53 6.92 15.75
N ALA A 81 -0.46 5.65 16.15
CA ALA A 81 0.81 4.92 16.23
C ALA A 81 1.47 4.82 14.85
N GLY A 82 2.79 5.00 14.78
CA GLY A 82 3.52 4.86 13.52
C GLY A 82 3.53 3.41 13.02
N ILE A 83 3.69 3.21 11.71
CA ILE A 83 3.63 1.87 11.09
C ILE A 83 4.63 0.87 11.70
N GLY A 84 5.82 1.33 12.07
CA GLY A 84 6.83 0.52 12.76
C GLY A 84 6.37 0.02 14.12
N GLU A 85 5.79 0.90 14.94
CA GLU A 85 5.25 0.56 16.26
C GLU A 85 4.05 -0.38 16.16
N MET A 86 3.16 -0.10 15.22
CA MET A 86 2.03 -0.99 14.90
C MET A 86 2.52 -2.39 14.49
N ASN A 87 3.56 -2.46 13.67
CA ASN A 87 4.15 -3.74 13.26
C ASN A 87 4.79 -4.48 14.42
N CYS A 88 5.53 -3.78 15.29
CA CYS A 88 6.09 -4.37 16.52
C CYS A 88 5.01 -5.09 17.33
N VAL A 89 3.92 -4.41 17.70
CA VAL A 89 2.83 -5.05 18.46
C VAL A 89 2.18 -6.19 17.65
N ARG A 90 1.86 -5.97 16.36
CA ARG A 90 1.18 -6.98 15.53
C ARG A 90 1.98 -8.27 15.38
N LYS A 91 3.31 -8.19 15.29
CA LYS A 91 4.20 -9.37 15.21
C LYS A 91 4.11 -10.19 16.49
N HIS A 92 4.19 -9.54 17.65
CA HIS A 92 4.13 -10.20 18.97
C HIS A 92 2.76 -10.82 19.28
N LEU A 93 1.68 -10.38 18.62
CA LEU A 93 0.33 -10.97 18.76
C LEU A 93 0.00 -12.01 17.68
N SER A 94 0.98 -12.54 16.94
CA SER A 94 0.74 -13.43 15.80
C SER A 94 1.51 -14.73 15.88
N ALA A 95 0.89 -15.84 15.49
CA ALA A 95 1.60 -17.11 15.36
C ALA A 95 2.50 -17.23 14.11
N ILE A 96 2.35 -16.36 13.11
CA ILE A 96 3.06 -16.49 11.81
C ILE A 96 3.91 -15.28 11.42
N LYS A 97 3.65 -14.10 11.98
CA LYS A 97 4.38 -12.85 11.66
C LYS A 97 5.72 -12.79 12.41
N GLY A 98 6.59 -11.88 12.01
CA GLY A 98 7.91 -11.69 12.65
C GLY A 98 8.79 -12.93 12.56
N GLY A 99 8.85 -13.55 11.39
CA GLY A 99 9.73 -14.70 11.12
C GLY A 99 9.20 -16.05 11.58
N ARG A 100 8.05 -16.11 12.27
CA ARG A 100 7.52 -17.38 12.81
C ARG A 100 7.12 -18.39 11.74
N LEU A 101 6.65 -17.95 10.57
CA LEU A 101 6.33 -18.87 9.47
C LEU A 101 7.60 -19.55 8.94
N ALA A 102 8.70 -18.79 8.79
CA ALA A 102 9.99 -19.35 8.41
C ALA A 102 10.57 -20.26 9.49
N ALA A 103 10.46 -19.86 10.76
CA ALA A 103 10.90 -20.67 11.89
C ALA A 103 10.15 -22.01 11.98
N ALA A 104 8.87 -22.05 11.59
CA ALA A 104 8.08 -23.27 11.53
C ALA A 104 8.43 -24.19 10.35
N ALA A 105 9.00 -23.62 9.27
CA ALA A 105 9.44 -24.35 8.08
C ALA A 105 10.80 -25.04 8.25
N TYR A 106 11.58 -24.65 9.25
CA TYR A 106 12.89 -25.25 9.52
C TYR A 106 12.77 -26.76 9.80
N PRO A 107 13.65 -27.62 9.23
CA PRO A 107 14.90 -27.32 8.50
C PRO A 107 14.79 -27.13 6.98
N ALA A 108 13.60 -27.01 6.39
CA ALA A 108 13.46 -26.83 4.94
C ALA A 108 14.08 -25.51 4.44
N ARG A 109 14.52 -25.51 3.17
CA ARG A 109 15.00 -24.28 2.52
C ARG A 109 13.83 -23.39 2.17
N LEU A 110 13.92 -22.10 2.50
CA LEU A 110 12.84 -21.14 2.25
C LEU A 110 13.32 -20.01 1.33
N LEU A 111 12.53 -19.72 0.29
CA LEU A 111 12.70 -18.55 -0.55
C LEU A 111 11.44 -17.69 -0.48
N THR A 112 11.60 -16.44 -0.07
CA THR A 112 10.55 -15.42 -0.12
C THR A 112 10.75 -14.52 -1.32
N LEU A 113 9.72 -14.37 -2.14
CA LEU A 113 9.61 -13.35 -3.18
C LEU A 113 8.55 -12.33 -2.77
N ALA A 114 8.97 -11.09 -2.55
CA ALA A 114 8.13 -10.02 -2.03
C ALA A 114 7.84 -8.95 -3.09
N ILE A 115 6.58 -8.53 -3.16
CA ILE A 115 6.15 -7.26 -3.77
C ILE A 115 6.01 -6.26 -2.62
N SER A 116 6.76 -5.17 -2.70
CA SER A 116 6.78 -4.15 -1.66
C SER A 116 5.82 -3.01 -1.97
N ASP A 117 4.87 -2.79 -1.05
CA ASP A 117 3.97 -1.66 -0.99
C ASP A 117 4.31 -0.71 0.19
N VAL A 118 5.57 -0.75 0.67
CA VAL A 118 5.99 -0.02 1.87
C VAL A 118 7.17 0.90 1.55
N PRO A 119 7.20 2.13 2.12
CA PRO A 119 8.35 3.01 1.98
C PRO A 119 9.66 2.33 2.41
N GLY A 120 10.69 2.46 1.57
CA GLY A 120 12.03 1.90 1.83
C GLY A 120 12.18 0.39 1.57
N ASP A 121 11.12 -0.26 1.08
CA ASP A 121 11.13 -1.65 0.61
C ASP A 121 11.64 -2.71 1.62
N ASP A 122 11.51 -2.44 2.93
CA ASP A 122 11.93 -3.38 3.96
C ASP A 122 11.00 -4.62 3.98
N PRO A 123 11.49 -5.82 3.63
CA PRO A 123 10.66 -7.03 3.62
C PRO A 123 10.17 -7.44 5.02
N ALA A 124 10.78 -6.95 6.11
CA ALA A 124 10.29 -7.19 7.47
C ALA A 124 8.98 -6.46 7.78
N VAL A 125 8.63 -5.45 6.97
CA VAL A 125 7.41 -4.64 7.09
C VAL A 125 6.30 -5.23 6.21
N VAL A 126 6.63 -5.74 5.01
CA VAL A 126 5.68 -6.35 4.08
C VAL A 126 4.97 -7.54 4.73
N ALA A 127 3.64 -7.47 4.81
CA ALA A 127 2.80 -8.45 5.53
C ALA A 127 3.21 -8.70 7.00
N SER A 128 3.91 -7.75 7.63
CA SER A 128 4.57 -7.87 8.93
C SER A 128 5.64 -8.98 9.00
N GLY A 129 6.34 -9.22 7.89
CA GLY A 129 7.55 -10.05 7.82
C GLY A 129 7.36 -11.48 8.33
N PRO A 130 6.47 -12.30 7.76
CA PRO A 130 6.24 -13.68 8.25
C PRO A 130 7.47 -14.59 8.14
N THR A 131 8.39 -14.26 7.24
CA THR A 131 9.60 -15.04 6.96
C THR A 131 10.90 -14.31 7.31
N VAL A 132 10.81 -13.12 7.90
CA VAL A 132 11.96 -12.27 8.21
C VAL A 132 12.06 -12.15 9.74
N PRO A 133 13.23 -12.38 10.34
CA PRO A 133 13.39 -12.27 11.79
C PRO A 133 13.09 -10.85 12.28
N ASP A 134 12.64 -10.74 13.52
CA ASP A 134 12.14 -9.50 14.08
C ASP A 134 13.04 -9.02 15.24
N PRO A 135 13.72 -7.87 15.10
CA PRO A 135 14.61 -7.35 16.14
C PRO A 135 13.86 -6.77 17.33
N THR A 136 12.56 -6.45 17.18
CA THR A 136 11.74 -5.94 18.27
C THR A 136 11.40 -7.02 19.29
N THR A 137 11.03 -6.63 20.50
CA THR A 137 10.80 -7.52 21.63
C THR A 137 9.38 -7.41 22.21
N CYS A 138 8.99 -8.38 23.03
CA CYS A 138 7.77 -8.28 23.83
C CYS A 138 7.76 -7.03 24.71
N ALA A 139 8.92 -6.60 25.21
CA ALA A 139 9.06 -5.39 26.02
C ALA A 139 8.76 -4.12 25.20
N ASP A 140 9.23 -4.06 23.95
CA ASP A 140 8.91 -2.96 23.03
C ASP A 140 7.41 -2.91 22.75
N ALA A 141 6.79 -4.07 22.49
CA ALA A 141 5.35 -4.16 22.28
C ALA A 141 4.55 -3.65 23.49
N LEU A 142 4.93 -4.03 24.71
CA LEU A 142 4.34 -3.50 25.95
C LEU A 142 4.54 -1.99 26.09
N ALA A 143 5.76 -1.51 25.87
CA ALA A 143 6.08 -0.08 25.95
C ALA A 143 5.24 0.76 24.97
N ILE A 144 4.98 0.23 23.77
CA ILE A 144 4.10 0.88 22.79
C ILE A 144 2.65 0.90 23.27
N LEU A 145 2.13 -0.23 23.77
CA LEU A 145 0.77 -0.30 24.31
C LEU A 145 0.58 0.70 25.46
N ASP A 146 1.56 0.80 26.36
CA ASP A 146 1.58 1.75 27.47
C ASP A 146 1.68 3.21 27.00
N LYS A 147 2.58 3.49 26.05
CA LYS A 147 2.75 4.83 25.43
C LYS A 147 1.44 5.38 24.90
N TYR A 148 0.65 4.54 24.22
CA TYR A 148 -0.63 4.91 23.64
C TYR A 148 -1.84 4.67 24.55
N ARG A 149 -1.61 4.19 25.79
CA ARG A 149 -2.65 3.83 26.76
C ARG A 149 -3.71 2.89 26.19
N ILE A 150 -3.26 1.91 25.41
CA ILE A 150 -4.14 0.93 24.77
C ILE A 150 -4.39 -0.19 25.77
N ALA A 151 -5.62 -0.28 26.26
CA ALA A 151 -6.05 -1.40 27.09
C ALA A 151 -6.08 -2.69 26.25
N VAL A 152 -5.44 -3.74 26.77
CA VAL A 152 -5.46 -5.09 26.18
C VAL A 152 -6.07 -6.08 27.16
N PRO A 153 -6.62 -7.21 26.68
CA PRO A 153 -7.08 -8.28 27.57
C PRO A 153 -5.97 -8.77 28.51
N PRO A 154 -6.29 -9.14 29.77
CA PRO A 154 -5.27 -9.62 30.71
C PRO A 154 -4.45 -10.81 30.20
N THR A 155 -5.05 -11.67 29.36
CA THR A 155 -4.36 -12.79 28.71
C THR A 155 -3.27 -12.32 27.74
N VAL A 156 -3.56 -11.30 26.93
CA VAL A 156 -2.59 -10.70 26.00
C VAL A 156 -1.44 -10.05 26.78
N GLU A 157 -1.76 -9.30 27.82
CA GLU A 157 -0.74 -8.66 28.67
C GLU A 157 0.16 -9.70 29.34
N ALA A 158 -0.42 -10.77 29.89
CA ALA A 158 0.36 -11.85 30.52
C ALA A 158 1.28 -12.57 29.53
N LEU A 159 0.82 -12.81 28.29
CA LEU A 159 1.64 -13.43 27.24
C LEU A 159 2.84 -12.57 26.86
N LEU A 160 2.62 -11.26 26.69
CA LEU A 160 3.69 -10.32 26.40
C LEU A 160 4.67 -10.23 27.58
N ARG A 161 4.18 -10.07 28.81
CA ARG A 161 5.03 -9.95 30.01
C ARG A 161 5.85 -11.20 30.30
N SER A 162 5.33 -12.38 30.00
CA SER A 162 6.04 -13.66 30.17
C SER A 162 7.08 -13.92 29.09
N GLY A 163 7.06 -13.18 27.98
CA GLY A 163 7.95 -13.41 26.83
C GLY A 163 7.59 -14.65 26.01
N ILE A 164 6.50 -15.35 26.33
CA ILE A 164 6.07 -16.56 25.58
C ILE A 164 5.81 -16.22 24.10
N SER A 165 5.29 -15.01 23.85
CA SER A 165 5.02 -14.51 22.50
C SER A 165 6.20 -13.73 21.91
N GLU A 166 7.44 -14.02 22.30
CA GLU A 166 8.64 -13.40 21.73
C GLU A 166 8.89 -13.91 20.29
N THR A 167 9.31 -13.01 19.40
CA THR A 167 9.56 -13.32 17.99
C THR A 167 10.97 -13.88 17.79
N PRO A 168 11.19 -14.75 16.78
CA PRO A 168 12.53 -15.15 16.37
C PRO A 168 13.42 -13.94 16.04
N LYS A 169 14.63 -13.94 16.60
CA LYS A 169 15.57 -12.82 16.51
C LYS A 169 16.54 -12.98 15.34
N PRO A 170 17.21 -11.90 14.88
CA PRO A 170 18.10 -11.95 13.71
C PRO A 170 19.27 -12.95 13.81
N ASP A 171 19.67 -13.34 15.01
CA ASP A 171 20.73 -14.31 15.30
C ASP A 171 20.24 -15.78 15.37
N ASP A 172 18.95 -16.01 15.15
CA ASP A 172 18.37 -17.35 15.15
C ASP A 172 18.85 -18.17 13.94
N LEU A 173 19.54 -19.28 14.23
CA LEU A 173 20.19 -20.12 13.22
C LEU A 173 19.21 -20.72 12.20
N ARG A 174 17.91 -20.80 12.52
CA ARG A 174 16.90 -21.31 11.60
C ARG A 174 16.78 -20.48 10.32
N PHE A 175 17.17 -19.21 10.36
CA PHE A 175 17.14 -18.32 9.20
C PHE A 175 18.34 -18.48 8.25
N ALA A 176 19.36 -19.28 8.60
CA ALA A 176 20.50 -19.54 7.72
C ALA A 176 20.10 -20.20 6.39
N HIS A 177 18.92 -20.85 6.34
CA HIS A 177 18.36 -21.49 5.15
C HIS A 177 17.25 -20.67 4.46
N CYS A 178 17.04 -19.43 4.91
CA CYS A 178 16.04 -18.51 4.38
C CYS A 178 16.69 -17.46 3.47
N GLU A 179 16.11 -17.27 2.29
CA GLU A 179 16.46 -16.21 1.35
C GLU A 179 15.23 -15.33 1.13
N THR A 180 15.39 -14.00 1.13
CA THR A 180 14.31 -13.05 0.84
C THR A 180 14.73 -12.11 -0.27
N ARG A 181 13.87 -11.96 -1.29
CA ARG A 181 14.08 -11.08 -2.44
C ARG A 181 12.86 -10.21 -2.66
N VAL A 182 13.06 -8.89 -2.66
CA VAL A 182 12.06 -7.95 -3.15
C VAL A 182 12.17 -7.92 -4.67
N ILE A 183 11.07 -8.25 -5.37
CA ILE A 183 11.04 -8.44 -6.82
C ILE A 183 10.22 -7.39 -7.56
N ALA A 184 9.41 -6.60 -6.84
CA ALA A 184 8.67 -5.48 -7.37
C ALA A 184 8.53 -4.40 -6.30
N THR A 185 8.72 -3.14 -6.69
CA THR A 185 8.68 -1.96 -5.83
C THR A 185 8.01 -0.81 -6.57
N ALA A 186 7.59 0.22 -5.83
CA ALA A 186 7.06 1.46 -6.40
C ALA A 186 8.09 2.11 -7.32
N GLN A 187 9.36 2.21 -6.86
CA GLN A 187 10.46 2.75 -7.65
C GLN A 187 10.69 2.01 -8.97
N ALA A 188 10.62 0.67 -8.98
CA ALA A 188 10.76 -0.10 -10.21
C ALA A 188 9.67 0.25 -11.25
N SER A 189 8.45 0.50 -10.79
CA SER A 189 7.34 0.94 -11.66
C SER A 189 7.56 2.34 -12.22
N LEU A 190 8.09 3.27 -11.42
CA LEU A 190 8.46 4.62 -11.88
C LEU A 190 9.59 4.58 -12.90
N VAL A 191 10.60 3.73 -12.70
CA VAL A 191 11.69 3.53 -13.66
C VAL A 191 11.16 2.99 -14.99
N ALA A 192 10.27 2.00 -14.96
CA ALA A 192 9.64 1.47 -16.17
C ALA A 192 8.82 2.54 -16.92
N ALA A 193 8.07 3.37 -16.21
CA ALA A 193 7.35 4.50 -16.81
C ALA A 193 8.31 5.56 -17.38
N ALA A 194 9.43 5.82 -16.72
CA ALA A 194 10.46 6.73 -17.22
C ALA A 194 11.11 6.22 -18.51
N GLU A 195 11.36 4.91 -18.63
CA GLU A 195 11.84 4.28 -19.86
C GLU A 195 10.83 4.43 -21.01
N ALA A 196 9.54 4.19 -20.75
CA ALA A 196 8.49 4.41 -21.73
C ALA A 196 8.40 5.88 -22.19
N ALA A 197 8.55 6.83 -21.27
CA ALA A 197 8.58 8.26 -21.58
C ALA A 197 9.78 8.61 -22.48
N ARG A 198 10.99 8.13 -22.15
CA ARG A 198 12.19 8.35 -22.97
C ARG A 198 12.04 7.77 -24.37
N ALA A 199 11.46 6.58 -24.49
CA ALA A 199 11.17 5.96 -25.79
C ALA A 199 10.20 6.80 -26.64
N ALA A 200 9.34 7.59 -26.00
CA ALA A 200 8.45 8.55 -26.64
C ALA A 200 9.06 9.96 -26.83
N GLY A 201 10.33 10.18 -26.50
CA GLY A 201 10.99 11.47 -26.62
C GLY A 201 10.59 12.50 -25.56
N ILE A 202 10.06 12.05 -24.43
CA ILE A 202 9.62 12.87 -23.30
C ILE A 202 10.64 12.70 -22.16
N GLU A 203 11.14 13.79 -21.58
CA GLU A 203 12.10 13.74 -20.48
C GLU A 203 11.40 13.37 -19.15
N PRO A 204 11.72 12.24 -18.51
CA PRO A 204 11.11 11.88 -17.23
C PRO A 204 11.86 12.51 -16.06
N LEU A 205 11.13 13.03 -15.08
CA LEU A 205 11.64 13.43 -13.78
C LEU A 205 10.93 12.63 -12.68
N ILE A 206 11.65 11.66 -12.10
CA ILE A 206 11.15 10.90 -10.95
C ILE A 206 11.34 11.76 -9.69
N LEU A 207 10.23 12.13 -9.05
CA LEU A 207 10.20 12.96 -7.85
C LEU A 207 10.30 12.15 -6.55
N GLY A 208 10.03 10.85 -6.61
CA GLY A 208 10.10 9.92 -5.48
C GLY A 208 8.98 8.90 -5.50
N ASP A 209 9.21 7.77 -4.83
CA ASP A 209 8.31 6.61 -4.73
C ASP A 209 7.59 6.50 -3.38
N ALA A 210 7.90 7.38 -2.43
CA ALA A 210 7.34 7.38 -1.08
C ALA A 210 6.73 8.74 -0.70
N ILE A 211 6.04 9.40 -1.63
CA ILE A 211 5.35 10.66 -1.33
C ILE A 211 4.08 10.37 -0.53
N GLU A 212 4.06 10.87 0.70
CA GLU A 212 2.95 10.78 1.64
C GLU A 212 2.36 12.17 1.96
N GLY A 213 1.15 12.17 2.52
CA GLY A 213 0.47 13.39 2.97
C GLY A 213 -0.97 13.45 2.46
N GLU A 214 -1.65 14.54 2.81
CA GLU A 214 -3.02 14.78 2.35
C GLU A 214 -3.03 15.00 0.83
N ALA A 215 -3.79 14.19 0.09
CA ALA A 215 -3.82 14.13 -1.37
C ALA A 215 -3.98 15.50 -2.01
N ARG A 216 -4.91 16.33 -1.50
CA ARG A 216 -5.17 17.67 -2.02
C ARG A 216 -4.01 18.65 -1.82
N GLU A 217 -3.19 18.47 -0.79
CA GLU A 217 -2.05 19.34 -0.52
C GLU A 217 -0.84 18.94 -1.39
N VAL A 218 -0.60 17.63 -1.52
CA VAL A 218 0.42 17.09 -2.45
C VAL A 218 0.12 17.54 -3.88
N ALA A 219 -1.15 17.50 -4.29
CA ALA A 219 -1.59 17.96 -5.61
C ALA A 219 -1.26 19.44 -5.88
N LYS A 220 -1.44 20.33 -4.90
CA LYS A 220 -1.10 21.76 -5.06
C LYS A 220 0.40 21.97 -5.26
N VAL A 221 1.23 21.24 -4.52
CA VAL A 221 2.69 21.30 -4.68
C VAL A 221 3.08 20.81 -6.08
N MET A 222 2.53 19.68 -6.52
CA MET A 222 2.81 19.14 -7.84
C MET A 222 2.30 20.03 -8.98
N ALA A 223 1.16 20.70 -8.82
CA ALA A 223 0.68 21.73 -9.76
C ALA A 223 1.68 22.89 -9.88
N GLY A 224 2.26 23.34 -8.76
CA GLY A 224 3.29 24.37 -8.74
C GLY A 224 4.55 23.95 -9.52
N ILE A 225 5.02 22.73 -9.31
CA ILE A 225 6.17 22.16 -10.05
C ILE A 225 5.86 22.06 -11.54
N ALA A 226 4.68 21.54 -11.92
CA ALA A 226 4.27 21.42 -13.31
C ALA A 226 4.18 22.78 -14.01
N LYS A 227 3.60 23.79 -13.35
CA LYS A 227 3.58 25.18 -13.84
C LYS A 227 4.99 25.75 -14.01
N SER A 228 5.90 25.48 -13.07
CA SER A 228 7.30 25.90 -13.18
C SER A 228 8.01 25.23 -14.37
N CYS A 229 7.78 23.94 -14.63
CA CYS A 229 8.30 23.27 -15.82
C CYS A 229 7.79 23.93 -17.10
N ALA A 230 6.47 24.20 -17.17
CA ALA A 230 5.86 24.85 -18.34
C ALA A 230 6.36 26.28 -18.58
N GLN A 231 6.49 27.09 -17.52
CA GLN A 231 6.80 28.52 -17.61
C GLN A 231 8.30 28.83 -17.62
N HIS A 232 9.09 28.04 -16.91
CA HIS A 232 10.50 28.31 -16.62
C HIS A 232 11.45 27.20 -17.07
N ALA A 233 10.92 26.10 -17.62
CA ALA A 233 11.72 24.92 -17.99
C ALA A 233 12.56 24.37 -16.82
N ALA A 234 12.04 24.49 -15.59
CA ALA A 234 12.69 24.04 -14.36
C ALA A 234 11.65 23.43 -13.40
N PRO A 235 11.94 22.29 -12.74
CA PRO A 235 13.21 21.55 -12.78
C PRO A 235 13.47 20.76 -14.07
N ALA A 236 12.48 20.59 -14.95
CA ALA A 236 12.63 19.91 -16.23
C ALA A 236 12.11 20.76 -17.39
N ARG A 237 12.75 20.64 -18.55
CA ARG A 237 12.34 21.33 -19.79
C ARG A 237 11.27 20.51 -20.52
N PRO A 238 10.13 21.10 -20.92
CA PRO A 238 9.15 20.42 -21.76
C PRO A 238 9.69 20.04 -23.16
N PRO A 239 9.24 18.92 -23.77
CA PRO A 239 8.27 17.98 -23.23
C PRO A 239 8.88 17.12 -22.11
N CYS A 240 8.20 17.07 -20.97
CA CYS A 240 8.66 16.30 -19.80
C CYS A 240 7.49 15.68 -19.04
N VAL A 241 7.76 14.62 -18.29
CA VAL A 241 6.78 13.98 -17.40
C VAL A 241 7.32 13.90 -15.99
N LEU A 242 6.57 14.45 -15.04
CA LEU A 242 6.83 14.30 -13.62
C LEU A 242 6.23 12.96 -13.17
N LEU A 243 7.06 12.09 -12.59
CA LEU A 243 6.66 10.77 -12.11
C LEU A 243 6.79 10.71 -10.61
N SER A 244 5.78 10.21 -9.92
CA SER A 244 5.86 9.97 -8.47
C SER A 244 5.00 8.79 -8.04
N GLY A 245 5.37 8.20 -6.92
CA GLY A 245 4.59 7.19 -6.22
C GLY A 245 4.50 7.50 -4.73
N GLY A 246 3.94 6.56 -3.98
CA GLY A 246 3.76 6.63 -2.53
C GLY A 246 2.30 6.40 -2.16
N GLU A 247 1.89 6.85 -0.98
CA GLU A 247 0.54 6.64 -0.50
C GLU A 247 -0.02 7.90 0.16
N THR A 248 -0.88 8.59 -0.56
CA THR A 248 -1.55 9.76 -0.02
C THR A 248 -2.77 9.38 0.83
N THR A 249 -3.22 10.28 1.68
CA THR A 249 -4.42 10.10 2.50
C THR A 249 -5.47 11.16 2.19
N VAL A 250 -6.71 10.85 2.52
CA VAL A 250 -7.84 11.77 2.38
C VAL A 250 -8.51 11.94 3.73
N THR A 251 -8.58 13.17 4.21
CA THR A 251 -9.45 13.53 5.33
C THR A 251 -10.87 13.73 4.81
N VAL A 252 -11.72 12.71 4.97
CA VAL A 252 -13.11 12.73 4.52
C VAL A 252 -13.92 13.72 5.38
N LYS A 253 -14.53 14.71 4.72
CA LYS A 253 -15.39 15.76 5.31
C LYS A 253 -16.78 15.81 4.67
N GLY A 254 -16.88 15.43 3.39
CA GLY A 254 -18.13 15.38 2.64
C GLY A 254 -18.80 14.01 2.64
N GLN A 255 -19.76 13.85 1.74
CA GLN A 255 -20.49 12.60 1.49
C GLN A 255 -20.27 12.08 0.06
N GLY A 256 -19.30 12.65 -0.64
CA GLY A 256 -18.89 12.25 -1.98
C GLY A 256 -18.26 10.86 -2.05
N ARG A 257 -17.97 10.44 -3.28
CA ARG A 257 -17.35 9.15 -3.58
C ARG A 257 -15.98 9.35 -4.19
N GLY A 258 -15.08 8.40 -3.95
CA GLY A 258 -13.79 8.30 -4.61
C GLY A 258 -12.69 7.80 -3.71
N GLY A 259 -11.46 8.09 -4.13
CA GLY A 259 -10.25 7.76 -3.41
C GLY A 259 -9.20 8.84 -3.53
N ARG A 260 -8.03 8.52 -2.99
CA ARG A 260 -6.90 9.46 -2.88
C ARG A 260 -6.37 9.91 -4.24
N ASN A 261 -6.39 9.06 -5.26
CA ASN A 261 -5.88 9.40 -6.59
C ASN A 261 -6.86 10.30 -7.35
N ALA A 262 -8.17 10.03 -7.27
CA ALA A 262 -9.21 10.91 -7.78
C ALA A 262 -9.23 12.25 -7.04
N GLU A 263 -9.08 12.26 -5.71
CA GLU A 263 -8.99 13.50 -4.94
C GLU A 263 -7.73 14.31 -5.29
N PHE A 264 -6.58 13.63 -5.41
CA PHE A 264 -5.33 14.23 -5.88
C PHE A 264 -5.53 14.90 -7.25
N LEU A 265 -6.09 14.19 -8.25
CA LEU A 265 -6.29 14.76 -9.58
C LEU A 265 -7.31 15.89 -9.62
N LEU A 266 -8.38 15.82 -8.84
CA LEU A 266 -9.35 16.90 -8.77
C LEU A 266 -8.74 18.16 -8.14
N ALA A 267 -7.95 17.99 -7.07
CA ALA A 267 -7.19 19.08 -6.48
C ALA A 267 -6.12 19.64 -7.43
N LEU A 268 -5.45 18.76 -8.20
CA LEU A 268 -4.50 19.15 -9.23
C LEU A 268 -5.19 19.99 -10.32
N ALA A 269 -6.36 19.56 -10.79
CA ALA A 269 -7.16 20.30 -11.78
C ALA A 269 -7.50 21.70 -11.28
N VAL A 270 -8.02 21.82 -10.06
CA VAL A 270 -8.34 23.11 -9.42
C VAL A 270 -7.10 24.00 -9.28
N ALA A 271 -5.96 23.42 -8.89
CA ALA A 271 -4.71 24.16 -8.72
C ALA A 271 -4.06 24.57 -10.05
N LEU A 272 -4.23 23.77 -11.10
CA LEU A 272 -3.77 24.08 -12.46
C LEU A 272 -4.60 25.20 -13.09
N ASP A 273 -5.90 25.25 -12.80
CA ASP A 273 -6.84 26.28 -13.27
C ASP A 273 -6.85 26.43 -14.80
N GLY A 274 -6.83 25.30 -15.51
CA GLY A 274 -6.85 25.27 -16.97
C GLY A 274 -5.52 25.63 -17.64
N ALA A 275 -4.40 25.47 -16.95
CA ALA A 275 -3.07 25.59 -17.56
C ALA A 275 -2.94 24.70 -18.81
N ALA A 276 -2.61 25.32 -19.95
CA ALA A 276 -2.50 24.64 -21.23
C ALA A 276 -1.31 23.66 -21.27
N GLY A 277 -1.46 22.58 -22.04
CA GLY A 277 -0.39 21.59 -22.28
C GLY A 277 0.01 20.78 -21.05
N ILE A 278 -0.83 20.74 -20.00
CA ILE A 278 -0.58 19.90 -18.82
C ILE A 278 -1.67 18.82 -18.74
N HIS A 279 -1.22 17.58 -18.68
CA HIS A 279 -2.04 16.38 -18.56
C HIS A 279 -1.58 15.60 -17.34
N ALA A 280 -2.46 14.81 -16.74
CA ALA A 280 -2.06 13.95 -15.64
C ALA A 280 -2.84 12.65 -15.60
N LEU A 281 -2.23 11.65 -14.98
CA LEU A 281 -2.84 10.39 -14.58
C LEU A 281 -2.41 10.13 -13.14
N ALA A 282 -3.36 9.68 -12.33
CA ALA A 282 -3.08 9.16 -10.99
C ALA A 282 -3.95 7.93 -10.80
N GLY A 283 -3.37 6.87 -10.25
CA GLY A 283 -4.14 5.68 -9.90
C GLY A 283 -3.39 4.76 -8.95
N ASP A 284 -4.17 3.96 -8.23
CA ASP A 284 -3.68 2.88 -7.41
C ASP A 284 -3.27 1.70 -8.29
N THR A 285 -2.07 1.18 -8.06
CA THR A 285 -1.53 0.07 -8.84
C THR A 285 -2.27 -1.25 -8.59
N ASP A 286 -3.09 -1.35 -7.53
CA ASP A 286 -3.97 -2.51 -7.29
C ASP A 286 -5.27 -2.51 -8.10
N GLY A 287 -5.57 -1.38 -8.73
CA GLY A 287 -6.76 -1.18 -9.55
C GLY A 287 -7.96 -0.59 -8.81
N ILE A 288 -7.84 -0.21 -7.53
CA ILE A 288 -8.95 0.29 -6.71
C ILE A 288 -8.54 1.57 -5.96
N ASP A 289 -9.13 2.70 -6.34
CA ASP A 289 -8.98 3.99 -5.69
C ASP A 289 -10.16 4.30 -4.77
N GLY A 290 -10.05 3.86 -3.51
CA GLY A 290 -11.05 4.14 -2.48
C GLY A 290 -12.23 3.18 -2.50
N THR A 291 -13.44 3.73 -2.69
CA THR A 291 -14.71 2.98 -2.46
C THR A 291 -15.37 2.43 -3.72
N GLU A 292 -14.88 2.77 -4.91
CA GLU A 292 -15.52 2.46 -6.20
C GLU A 292 -14.68 1.45 -7.02
N ASP A 293 -14.94 1.35 -8.32
CA ASP A 293 -14.35 0.36 -9.24
C ASP A 293 -13.20 0.90 -10.10
N ASN A 294 -12.89 2.19 -9.97
CA ASN A 294 -11.82 2.84 -10.71
C ASN A 294 -10.47 2.62 -10.01
N ALA A 295 -9.41 2.48 -10.79
CA ALA A 295 -8.04 2.57 -10.31
C ALA A 295 -7.62 4.02 -10.04
N GLY A 296 -8.29 4.98 -10.66
CA GLY A 296 -7.94 6.40 -10.59
C GLY A 296 -8.64 7.18 -11.68
N ALA A 297 -7.99 8.21 -12.21
CA ALA A 297 -8.54 9.04 -13.28
C ALA A 297 -7.45 9.61 -14.21
N VAL A 298 -7.88 10.26 -15.28
CA VAL A 298 -7.06 11.11 -16.14
C VAL A 298 -7.51 12.57 -16.06
N LEU A 299 -6.56 13.46 -16.23
CA LEU A 299 -6.75 14.89 -16.33
C LEU A 299 -6.20 15.36 -17.67
N THR A 300 -7.05 16.02 -18.46
CA THR A 300 -6.68 16.68 -19.71
C THR A 300 -6.77 18.20 -19.55
N ALA A 301 -6.08 18.95 -20.42
CA ALA A 301 -6.08 20.42 -20.37
C ALA A 301 -7.49 21.05 -20.45
N ASP A 302 -8.45 20.38 -21.08
CA ASP A 302 -9.84 20.84 -21.24
C ASP A 302 -10.81 20.34 -20.14
N THR A 303 -10.36 19.52 -19.19
CA THR A 303 -11.21 18.88 -18.17
C THR A 303 -12.08 19.89 -17.41
N LEU A 304 -11.52 21.01 -16.95
CA LEU A 304 -12.31 22.05 -16.26
C LEU A 304 -13.29 22.77 -17.18
N ALA A 305 -12.97 22.90 -18.48
CA ALA A 305 -13.89 23.48 -19.44
C ALA A 305 -15.09 22.55 -19.69
N ARG A 306 -14.84 21.25 -19.85
CA ARG A 306 -15.89 20.22 -19.95
C ARG A 306 -16.77 20.18 -18.70
N ALA A 307 -16.18 20.23 -17.51
CA ALA A 307 -16.92 20.32 -16.24
C ALA A 307 -17.87 21.52 -16.19
N ARG A 308 -17.38 22.73 -16.52
CA ARG A 308 -18.20 23.95 -16.55
C ARG A 308 -19.34 23.85 -17.57
N ALA A 309 -19.07 23.32 -18.76
CA ALA A 309 -20.10 23.12 -19.79
C ALA A 309 -21.19 22.14 -19.33
N ALA A 310 -20.84 21.15 -18.51
CA ALA A 310 -21.77 20.22 -17.88
C ALA A 310 -22.43 20.74 -16.59
N GLY A 311 -22.15 21.98 -16.16
CA GLY A 311 -22.68 22.55 -14.92
C GLY A 311 -22.08 21.96 -13.64
N ILE A 312 -20.89 21.36 -13.72
CA ILE A 312 -20.21 20.69 -12.60
C ILE A 312 -19.15 21.63 -12.02
N ASP A 313 -19.29 21.97 -10.74
CA ASP A 313 -18.31 22.76 -10.00
C ASP A 313 -17.23 21.85 -9.39
N ALA A 314 -16.02 21.91 -9.94
CA ALA A 314 -14.86 21.16 -9.48
C ALA A 314 -14.48 21.45 -8.01
N LYS A 315 -14.59 22.71 -7.57
CA LYS A 315 -14.25 23.11 -6.19
C LYS A 315 -15.29 22.58 -5.21
N ALA A 316 -16.57 22.61 -5.59
CA ALA A 316 -17.64 22.04 -4.79
C ALA A 316 -17.49 20.52 -4.65
N ARG A 317 -17.21 19.80 -5.75
CA ARG A 317 -16.94 18.35 -5.72
C ARG A 317 -15.72 18.01 -4.86
N LEU A 318 -14.64 18.79 -4.94
CA LEU A 318 -13.45 18.60 -4.09
C LEU A 318 -13.75 18.83 -2.61
N ALA A 319 -14.55 19.86 -2.29
CA ALA A 319 -14.96 20.15 -0.92
C ALA A 319 -15.81 19.01 -0.32
N ASP A 320 -16.60 18.33 -1.15
CA ASP A 320 -17.45 17.20 -0.78
C ASP A 320 -16.74 15.82 -0.87
N ASN A 321 -15.44 15.79 -1.16
CA ASN A 321 -14.68 14.55 -1.41
C ASN A 321 -15.28 13.67 -2.54
N ASP A 322 -15.87 14.29 -3.56
CA ASP A 322 -16.52 13.59 -4.68
C ASP A 322 -15.65 13.56 -5.94
N GLY A 323 -14.41 13.07 -5.81
CA GLY A 323 -13.48 12.91 -6.93
C GLY A 323 -14.02 11.95 -7.99
N TYR A 324 -14.58 10.82 -7.57
CA TYR A 324 -15.17 9.84 -8.49
C TYR A 324 -16.36 10.45 -9.26
N GLY A 325 -17.30 11.10 -8.57
CA GLY A 325 -18.46 11.71 -9.23
C GLY A 325 -18.06 12.75 -10.28
N PHE A 326 -17.00 13.52 -10.01
CA PHE A 326 -16.45 14.48 -10.97
C PHE A 326 -15.92 13.80 -12.24
N PHE A 327 -14.97 12.87 -12.11
CA PHE A 327 -14.35 12.23 -13.29
C PHE A 327 -15.29 11.25 -14.00
N SER A 328 -16.22 10.61 -13.27
CA SER A 328 -17.27 9.75 -13.84
C SER A 328 -18.17 10.54 -14.79
N ALA A 329 -18.64 11.72 -14.37
CA ALA A 329 -19.52 12.56 -15.17
C ALA A 329 -18.85 13.07 -16.46
N LEU A 330 -17.51 13.06 -16.50
CA LEU A 330 -16.71 13.47 -17.63
C LEU A 330 -16.16 12.30 -18.47
N ASN A 331 -16.42 11.07 -18.05
CA ASN A 331 -15.89 9.84 -18.64
C ASN A 331 -14.35 9.78 -18.65
N ASP A 332 -13.74 10.25 -17.56
CA ASP A 332 -12.28 10.37 -17.37
C ASP A 332 -11.74 9.41 -16.29
N LEU A 333 -12.54 8.43 -15.86
CA LEU A 333 -12.08 7.40 -14.92
C LEU A 333 -11.16 6.40 -15.61
N VAL A 334 -10.15 5.92 -14.87
CA VAL A 334 -9.32 4.80 -15.28
C VAL A 334 -9.84 3.55 -14.59
N VAL A 335 -10.41 2.62 -15.36
CA VAL A 335 -10.95 1.35 -14.86
C VAL A 335 -10.13 0.21 -15.45
N THR A 336 -9.30 -0.42 -14.61
CA THR A 336 -8.41 -1.53 -15.00
C THR A 336 -8.95 -2.90 -14.59
N GLY A 337 -9.86 -2.93 -13.61
CA GLY A 337 -10.14 -4.13 -12.83
C GLY A 337 -8.95 -4.49 -11.91
N PRO A 338 -9.00 -5.65 -11.22
CA PRO A 338 -7.91 -6.06 -10.35
C PRO A 338 -6.66 -6.34 -11.16
N THR A 339 -5.63 -5.51 -10.98
CA THR A 339 -4.31 -5.66 -11.63
C THR A 339 -3.51 -6.83 -11.05
N ARG A 340 -3.87 -7.24 -9.82
CA ARG A 340 -3.24 -8.32 -9.04
C ARG A 340 -1.78 -8.05 -8.66
N THR A 341 -1.40 -6.77 -8.62
CA THR A 341 -0.18 -6.27 -7.99
C THR A 341 -0.55 -5.12 -7.06
N ASN A 342 0.35 -4.71 -6.17
CA ASN A 342 0.18 -3.46 -5.43
C ASN A 342 1.56 -2.95 -5.01
N VAL A 343 1.90 -1.76 -5.50
CA VAL A 343 3.07 -0.95 -5.14
C VAL A 343 2.64 0.52 -4.93
N ASN A 344 1.44 0.69 -4.36
CA ASN A 344 0.77 1.94 -3.97
C ASN A 344 0.36 2.81 -5.17
N ASP A 345 0.30 4.13 -4.97
CA ASP A 345 -0.12 5.08 -6.00
C ASP A 345 0.96 5.24 -7.08
N PHE A 346 0.52 5.37 -8.33
CA PHE A 346 1.32 5.83 -9.45
C PHE A 346 0.73 7.14 -9.99
N ARG A 347 1.58 8.16 -10.12
CA ARG A 347 1.20 9.49 -10.64
C ARG A 347 2.16 9.93 -11.73
N ALA A 348 1.59 10.38 -12.85
CA ALA A 348 2.30 10.97 -13.97
C ALA A 348 1.67 12.31 -14.33
N ILE A 349 2.46 13.38 -14.43
CA ILE A 349 2.03 14.69 -14.91
C ILE A 349 2.87 15.04 -16.14
N LEU A 350 2.27 14.98 -17.31
CA LEU A 350 2.88 15.32 -18.59
C LEU A 350 2.75 16.83 -18.83
N ILE A 351 3.86 17.46 -19.18
CA ILE A 351 3.94 18.83 -19.65
C ILE A 351 4.41 18.79 -21.10
N GLU A 352 3.54 19.22 -22.01
CA GLU A 352 3.83 19.27 -23.45
C GLU A 352 4.90 20.32 -23.77
N GLY A 353 5.71 20.05 -24.78
CA GLY A 353 6.54 21.08 -25.40
C GLY A 353 5.65 22.08 -26.13
N ASN A 354 5.98 23.37 -26.07
CA ASN A 354 5.34 24.34 -26.96
C ASN A 354 5.55 23.87 -28.41
N SER A 355 4.45 23.57 -29.10
CA SER A 355 4.47 23.45 -30.56
C SER A 355 4.89 24.81 -31.09
N ARG A 356 6.12 24.92 -31.61
CA ARG A 356 6.56 26.10 -32.35
C ARG A 356 5.88 26.14 -33.70
#